data_AF-A0A972D8G2-F1
#
_entry.id   AF-A0A972D8G2-F1
#
_cell.length_a   1.000
_cell.length_b   1.000
_cell.length_c   1.000
_cell.angle_alpha   90.00
_cell.angle_beta   90.00
_cell.angle_gamma   90.00
#
_symmetry.space_group_name_H-M   'P 1'
#
loop_
_entity.id
_entity.type
_entity.pdbx_description
1 polymer ?
#
loop_
_entity_poly.entity_id
_entity_poly.type
_entity_poly.pdbx_seq_one_letter_code
_entity_poly.pdbx_strand_id
1 'polypeptide(L)'
;MGIDLGDLNESLGAFESALSSGKVAIRISEPEVKVVLVALDGTTQDDTCVAIAVDLARRLHARLVVTAGMKGELEDELRTRVNRVVQVLTSGESHIQIEAAFGAGATPARQILALAAKERAGLIVVSAPYLYEYEGFGDESLSGPIDCLLAESSVPLLLIREPIENGDVCFSRLFMPMTVHTVGLGEAAGLAFKFLAEGGHIELFAVADQQALEEADAVLGEAARRTPEELLRAEQSQIGGVVSALQHRAARTGVDVRVDVAVARTLKPVLDRIHESPCIVALALPRDRTSGQFHRVHDLALGSRYPVLFAPF
;
A
#
# COMPACT_ATOMS: atom_id res chain seq x y z
N MET A 1 -15.55 -24.75 25.24
CA MET A 1 -15.42 -24.90 23.78
C MET A 1 -14.09 -25.55 23.53
N GLY A 2 -14.07 -26.87 23.26
CA GLY A 2 -12.86 -27.55 22.83
C GLY A 2 -12.68 -27.28 21.34
N ILE A 3 -11.49 -26.83 20.95
CA ILE A 3 -11.10 -26.75 19.54
C ILE A 3 -11.03 -28.20 19.05
N ASP A 4 -11.78 -28.53 18.00
CA ASP A 4 -11.74 -29.86 17.39
C ASP A 4 -10.39 -30.06 16.72
N LEU A 5 -9.58 -30.94 17.30
CA LEU A 5 -8.23 -31.25 16.82
C LEU A 5 -8.27 -31.99 15.46
N GLY A 6 -9.42 -32.54 15.07
CA GLY A 6 -9.64 -33.17 13.77
C GLY A 6 -9.59 -32.15 12.63
N ASP A 7 -10.37 -31.06 12.74
CA ASP A 7 -10.41 -29.97 11.75
C ASP A 7 -9.05 -29.27 11.60
N LEU A 8 -8.29 -29.16 12.70
CA LEU A 8 -6.96 -28.55 12.68
C LEU A 8 -5.95 -29.42 11.90
N ASN A 9 -5.96 -30.73 12.12
CA ASN A 9 -5.05 -31.67 11.44
C ASN A 9 -5.40 -31.85 9.97
N GLU A 10 -6.69 -31.81 9.62
CA GLU A 10 -7.12 -31.85 8.21
C GLU A 10 -6.74 -30.56 7.47
N SER A 11 -6.88 -29.41 8.13
CA SER A 11 -6.45 -28.11 7.59
C SER A 11 -4.93 -28.00 7.45
N LEU A 12 -4.17 -28.52 8.42
CA LEU A 12 -2.70 -28.63 8.35
C LEU A 12 -2.25 -29.57 7.24
N GLY A 13 -2.87 -30.76 7.12
CA GLY A 13 -2.57 -31.72 6.06
C GLY A 13 -2.89 -31.18 4.66
N ALA A 14 -4.00 -30.45 4.52
CA ALA A 14 -4.34 -29.77 3.27
C ALA A 14 -3.33 -28.66 2.94
N PHE A 15 -2.88 -27.89 3.94
CA PHE A 15 -1.86 -26.85 3.78
C PHE A 15 -0.49 -27.44 3.40
N GLU A 16 -0.04 -28.51 4.06
CA GLU A 16 1.22 -29.20 3.74
C GLU A 16 1.17 -29.85 2.35
N SER A 17 0.04 -30.45 1.97
CA SER A 17 -0.15 -31.00 0.63
C SER A 17 -0.18 -29.89 -0.44
N ALA A 18 -0.76 -28.73 -0.14
CA ALA A 18 -0.72 -27.53 -0.96
C ALA A 18 0.71 -26.99 -1.15
N LEU A 19 1.52 -26.96 -0.09
CA LEU A 19 2.94 -26.57 -0.15
C LEU A 19 3.76 -27.49 -1.06
N SER A 20 3.36 -28.76 -1.18
CA SER A 20 4.06 -29.76 -1.97
C SER A 20 3.66 -29.82 -3.45
N SER A 21 2.45 -29.35 -3.82
CA SER A 21 1.82 -29.67 -5.12
C SER A 21 1.99 -28.61 -6.23
N GLY A 22 2.52 -27.43 -5.93
CA GLY A 22 2.80 -26.43 -6.96
C GLY A 22 3.33 -25.14 -6.37
N LYS A 23 4.66 -24.96 -6.42
CA LYS A 23 5.31 -23.70 -5.98
C LYS A 23 4.91 -22.58 -6.92
N VAL A 24 3.83 -21.86 -6.63
CA VAL A 24 3.72 -20.47 -7.06
C VAL A 24 4.79 -19.71 -6.29
N ALA A 25 5.99 -19.68 -6.85
CA ALA A 25 7.12 -18.97 -6.25
C ALA A 25 6.92 -17.47 -6.48
N ILE A 26 6.21 -16.80 -5.57
CA ILE A 26 6.21 -15.34 -5.56
C ILE A 26 7.62 -14.89 -5.23
N ARG A 27 8.21 -14.14 -6.16
CA ARG A 27 9.49 -13.48 -5.93
C ARG A 27 9.22 -12.16 -5.23
N ILE A 28 9.51 -12.12 -3.93
CA ILE A 28 9.41 -10.88 -3.17
C ILE A 28 10.52 -9.93 -3.63
N SER A 29 10.14 -8.72 -4.04
CA SER A 29 11.09 -7.74 -4.57
C SER A 29 12.01 -7.20 -3.46
N GLU A 30 13.14 -6.62 -3.86
CA GLU A 30 14.05 -5.88 -2.96
C GLU A 30 14.17 -4.45 -3.49
N PRO A 31 13.13 -3.63 -3.30
CA PRO A 31 13.08 -2.31 -3.89
C PRO A 31 14.13 -1.42 -3.24
N GLU A 32 14.91 -0.70 -4.05
CA GLU A 32 15.85 0.30 -3.55
C GLU A 32 15.15 1.66 -3.45
N VAL A 33 15.22 2.30 -2.28
CA VAL A 33 14.61 3.60 -2.03
C VAL A 33 15.71 4.50 -1.51
N LYS A 34 16.34 5.26 -2.42
CA LYS A 34 17.44 6.19 -2.09
C LYS A 34 16.94 7.62 -1.88
N VAL A 35 15.77 7.94 -2.42
CA VAL A 35 15.16 9.26 -2.38
C VAL A 35 13.68 9.10 -2.07
N VAL A 36 13.23 9.73 -1.00
CA VAL A 36 11.82 9.89 -0.65
C VAL A 36 11.40 11.29 -1.09
N LEU A 37 10.40 11.40 -1.96
CA LEU A 37 9.81 12.66 -2.36
C LEU A 37 8.52 12.87 -1.57
N VAL A 38 8.40 13.96 -0.82
CA VAL A 38 7.15 14.34 -0.15
C VAL A 38 6.55 15.57 -0.83
N ALA A 39 5.29 15.46 -1.25
CA ALA A 39 4.56 16.55 -1.89
C ALA A 39 3.54 17.15 -0.91
N LEU A 40 3.69 18.46 -0.66
CA LEU A 40 2.82 19.26 0.21
C LEU A 40 1.84 20.06 -0.63
N ASP A 41 0.63 20.27 -0.11
CA ASP A 41 -0.44 21.04 -0.76
C ASP A 41 -1.07 22.10 0.14
N GLY A 42 -0.65 22.18 1.39
CA GLY A 42 -1.16 23.13 2.37
C GLY A 42 -2.29 22.60 3.24
N THR A 43 -2.75 21.37 3.02
CA THR A 43 -3.86 20.74 3.76
C THR A 43 -3.46 20.33 5.18
N THR A 44 -4.44 19.88 5.96
CA THR A 44 -4.23 19.31 7.30
C THR A 44 -3.41 18.02 7.32
N GLN A 45 -3.23 17.33 6.19
CA GLN A 45 -2.44 16.10 6.10
C GLN A 45 -0.93 16.37 5.97
N ASP A 46 -0.50 17.58 5.62
CA ASP A 46 0.90 17.93 5.36
C ASP A 46 1.84 17.52 6.50
N ASP A 47 1.46 17.78 7.75
CA ASP A 47 2.31 17.46 8.91
C ASP A 47 2.50 15.94 9.06
N THR A 48 1.46 15.16 8.75
CA THR A 48 1.52 13.70 8.74
C THR A 48 2.38 13.19 7.59
N CYS A 49 2.23 13.77 6.39
CA CYS A 49 3.09 13.48 5.23
C CYS A 49 4.57 13.71 5.56
N VAL A 50 4.90 14.84 6.17
CA VAL A 50 6.27 15.18 6.55
C VAL A 50 6.81 14.22 7.61
N ALA A 51 6.06 13.97 8.69
CA ALA A 51 6.49 13.08 9.77
C ALA A 51 6.81 11.67 9.24
N ILE A 52 5.89 11.10 8.45
CA ILE A 52 6.06 9.79 7.82
C ILE A 52 7.24 9.77 6.85
N ALA A 53 7.41 10.80 6.02
CA ALA A 53 8.50 10.87 5.06
C ALA A 53 9.88 10.99 5.74
N VAL A 54 9.97 11.70 6.87
CA VAL A 54 11.19 11.81 7.69
C VAL A 54 11.54 10.47 8.33
N ASP A 55 10.58 9.78 8.95
CA ASP A 55 10.82 8.46 9.55
C ASP A 55 11.27 7.44 8.51
N LEU A 56 10.61 7.42 7.33
CA LEU A 56 11.03 6.58 6.21
C LEU A 56 12.43 6.94 5.70
N ALA A 57 12.73 8.23 5.52
CA ALA A 57 14.05 8.67 5.09
C ALA A 57 15.15 8.22 6.06
N ARG A 58 14.88 8.30 7.38
CA ARG A 58 15.79 7.82 8.43
C ARG A 58 16.03 6.32 8.35
N ARG A 59 14.96 5.52 8.32
CA ARG A 59 15.02 4.04 8.30
C ARG A 59 15.68 3.50 7.03
N LEU A 60 15.41 4.15 5.90
CA LEU A 60 15.90 3.72 4.60
C LEU A 60 17.27 4.30 4.27
N HIS A 61 17.83 5.16 5.13
CA HIS A 61 19.00 5.99 4.85
C HIS A 61 18.89 6.71 3.50
N ALA A 62 17.70 7.23 3.23
CA ALA A 62 17.35 7.92 2.00
C ALA A 62 17.46 9.44 2.18
N ARG A 63 17.72 10.13 1.07
CA ARG A 63 17.55 11.58 0.99
C ARG A 63 16.06 11.94 0.95
N LEU A 64 15.69 13.04 1.60
CA LEU A 64 14.33 13.59 1.56
C LEU A 64 14.28 14.81 0.64
N VAL A 65 13.38 14.79 -0.33
CA VAL A 65 13.06 15.95 -1.17
C VAL A 65 11.65 16.40 -0.82
N VAL A 66 11.50 17.68 -0.48
CA VAL A 66 10.20 18.31 -0.20
C VAL A 66 9.80 19.15 -1.41
N THR A 67 8.59 18.95 -1.91
CA THR A 67 8.03 19.69 -3.04
C THR A 67 6.62 20.15 -2.74
N ALA A 68 6.08 20.98 -3.63
CA ALA A 68 4.66 21.20 -3.78
C ALA A 68 4.29 21.15 -5.27
N GLY A 69 3.04 20.79 -5.57
CA GLY A 69 2.49 20.83 -6.91
C GLY A 69 1.18 21.61 -6.92
N MET A 70 0.97 22.47 -7.90
CA MET A 70 -0.31 23.16 -8.07
C MET A 70 -0.63 23.43 -9.54
N LYS A 71 -1.85 23.87 -9.84
CA LYS A 71 -2.22 24.21 -11.21
C LYS A 71 -1.63 25.58 -11.57
N GLY A 72 -0.79 25.61 -12.60
CA GLY A 72 -0.12 26.84 -13.05
C GLY A 72 1.18 27.09 -12.29
N GLU A 73 1.50 28.37 -12.08
CA GLU A 73 2.70 28.77 -11.33
C GLU A 73 2.51 28.50 -9.84
N LEU A 74 3.59 28.07 -9.19
CA LEU A 74 3.56 27.81 -7.75
C LEU A 74 3.47 29.12 -6.96
N GLU A 75 2.41 29.25 -6.18
CA GLU A 75 2.16 30.37 -5.27
C GLU A 75 3.31 30.54 -4.25
N ASP A 76 3.60 31.80 -3.94
CA ASP A 76 4.68 32.17 -3.02
C ASP A 76 4.44 31.64 -1.60
N GLU A 77 3.18 31.54 -1.16
CA GLU A 77 2.82 31.01 0.15
C GLU A 77 3.21 29.53 0.28
N LEU A 78 2.83 28.70 -0.70
CA LEU A 78 3.14 27.28 -0.70
C LEU A 78 4.64 27.03 -0.88
N ARG A 79 5.32 27.83 -1.72
CA ARG A 79 6.79 27.82 -1.84
C ARG A 79 7.47 28.15 -0.51
N THR A 80 6.99 29.18 0.17
CA THR A 80 7.50 29.60 1.49
C THR A 80 7.30 28.51 2.53
N ARG A 81 6.14 27.85 2.52
CA ARG A 81 5.85 26.71 3.39
C ARG A 81 6.83 25.56 3.19
N VAL A 82 7.05 25.12 1.94
CA VAL A 82 8.03 24.06 1.63
C VAL A 82 9.43 24.43 2.13
N ASN A 83 9.89 25.65 1.84
CA ASN A 83 11.20 26.11 2.29
C ASN A 83 11.33 26.16 3.81
N ARG A 84 10.26 26.58 4.52
CA ARG A 84 10.23 26.59 5.98
C ARG A 84 10.31 25.19 6.56
N VAL A 85 9.56 24.22 6.00
CA VAL A 85 9.62 22.82 6.41
C VAL A 85 11.05 22.30 6.26
N VAL A 86 11.68 22.51 5.10
CA VAL A 86 13.07 22.09 4.86
C VAL A 86 14.05 22.74 5.84
N GLN A 87 13.91 24.03 6.12
CA GLN A 87 14.77 24.74 7.09
C GLN A 87 14.65 24.15 8.51
N VAL A 88 13.43 23.89 8.98
CA VAL A 88 13.18 23.29 10.30
C VAL A 88 13.77 21.89 10.37
N LEU A 89 13.49 21.05 9.38
CA LEU A 89 13.96 19.67 9.35
C LEU A 89 15.49 19.60 9.25
N THR A 90 16.13 20.43 8.43
CA THR A 90 17.59 20.45 8.29
C THR A 90 18.29 20.82 9.61
N SER A 91 17.63 21.61 10.46
CA SER A 91 18.15 21.99 11.78
C SER A 91 17.99 20.88 12.82
N GLY A 92 16.97 20.02 12.68
CA GLY A 92 16.68 18.92 13.62
C GLY A 92 17.24 17.55 13.20
N GLU A 93 17.37 17.29 11.90
CA GLU A 93 17.67 15.98 11.32
C GLU A 93 19.05 15.96 10.66
N SER A 94 20.11 16.19 11.44
CA SER A 94 21.49 16.30 10.93
C SER A 94 22.03 15.07 10.18
N HIS A 95 21.33 13.93 10.25
CA HIS A 95 21.72 12.66 9.63
C HIS A 95 21.04 12.40 8.28
N ILE A 96 20.11 13.26 7.85
CA ILE A 96 19.35 13.11 6.60
C ILE A 96 19.67 14.29 5.70
N GLN A 97 19.95 14.04 4.42
CA GLN A 97 20.00 15.12 3.44
C GLN A 97 18.57 15.54 3.09
N ILE A 98 18.24 16.81 3.32
CA ILE A 98 16.90 17.36 3.10
C ILE A 98 17.01 18.59 2.21
N GLU A 99 16.17 18.66 1.17
CA GLU A 99 16.16 19.79 0.25
C GLU A 99 14.76 20.11 -0.28
N ALA A 100 14.57 21.37 -0.68
CA ALA A 100 13.40 21.81 -1.42
C ALA A 100 13.68 21.71 -2.92
N ALA A 101 12.77 21.10 -3.67
CA ALA A 101 12.81 21.11 -5.12
C ALA A 101 11.40 21.22 -5.70
N PHE A 102 11.29 21.75 -6.92
CA PHE A 102 10.01 21.98 -7.57
C PHE A 102 10.03 21.44 -8.99
N GLY A 103 8.97 20.70 -9.34
CA GLY A 103 8.81 20.12 -10.67
C GLY A 103 8.24 21.12 -11.68
N ALA A 104 8.55 20.89 -12.95
CA ALA A 104 7.89 21.58 -14.06
C ALA A 104 6.66 20.78 -14.51
N GLY A 105 5.59 21.46 -14.92
CA GLY A 105 4.39 20.80 -15.43
C GLY A 105 3.15 21.68 -15.37
N ALA A 106 2.13 21.33 -16.17
CA ALA A 106 0.89 22.09 -16.25
C ALA A 106 -0.11 21.75 -15.11
N THR A 107 0.05 20.59 -14.47
CA THR A 107 -0.83 20.12 -13.39
C THR A 107 0.00 19.64 -12.19
N PRO A 108 -0.60 19.59 -10.98
CA PRO A 108 0.10 19.17 -9.77
C PRO A 108 0.77 17.80 -9.91
N ALA A 109 0.00 16.80 -10.37
CA ALA A 109 0.51 15.45 -10.58
C ALA A 109 1.68 15.41 -11.58
N ARG A 110 1.63 16.20 -12.66
CA ARG A 110 2.71 16.27 -13.64
C ARG A 110 3.97 16.90 -13.07
N GLN A 111 3.84 17.92 -12.22
CA GLN A 111 4.97 18.51 -11.52
C GLN A 111 5.62 17.49 -10.57
N ILE A 112 4.82 16.79 -9.77
CA ILE A 112 5.29 15.75 -8.84
C ILE A 112 6.00 14.62 -9.59
N LEU A 113 5.40 14.07 -10.65
CA LEU A 113 5.98 12.98 -11.46
C LEU A 113 7.27 13.43 -12.18
N ALA A 114 7.30 14.64 -12.73
CA ALA A 114 8.49 15.17 -13.39
C ALA A 114 9.64 15.32 -12.39
N LEU A 115 9.36 15.80 -11.18
CA LEU A 115 10.36 15.91 -10.12
C LEU A 115 10.81 14.54 -9.62
N ALA A 116 9.89 13.60 -9.41
CA ALA A 116 10.20 12.22 -9.03
C ALA A 116 11.17 11.57 -10.04
N ALA A 117 10.93 11.75 -11.33
CA ALA A 117 11.82 11.26 -12.37
C ALA A 117 13.18 11.95 -12.35
N LYS A 118 13.22 13.29 -12.22
CA LYS A 118 14.47 14.08 -12.15
C LYS A 118 15.33 13.66 -10.97
N GLU A 119 14.74 13.54 -9.79
CA GLU A 119 15.42 13.22 -8.53
C GLU A 119 15.64 11.71 -8.34
N ARG A 120 15.13 10.88 -9.27
CA ARG A 120 15.12 9.42 -9.19
C ARG A 120 14.52 8.94 -7.86
N ALA A 121 13.37 9.52 -7.50
CA ALA A 121 12.62 9.14 -6.31
C ALA A 121 12.33 7.63 -6.33
N GLY A 122 12.54 6.96 -5.20
CA GLY A 122 12.14 5.56 -5.00
C GLY A 122 10.80 5.42 -4.28
N LEU A 123 10.24 6.53 -3.80
CA LEU A 123 8.95 6.62 -3.13
C LEU A 123 8.43 8.05 -3.25
N ILE A 124 7.12 8.20 -3.47
CA ILE A 124 6.40 9.47 -3.35
C ILE A 124 5.44 9.38 -2.17
N VAL A 125 5.50 10.32 -1.23
CA VAL A 125 4.57 10.50 -0.12
C VAL A 125 3.69 11.71 -0.43
N VAL A 126 2.37 11.57 -0.35
CA VAL A 126 1.43 12.62 -0.74
C VAL A 126 0.10 12.48 0.01
N SER A 127 -0.57 13.60 0.31
CA SER A 127 -1.93 13.62 0.86
C SER A 127 -2.94 13.09 -0.16
N ALA A 128 -3.96 12.40 0.31
CA ALA A 128 -5.10 11.99 -0.50
C ALA A 128 -6.38 12.23 0.31
N PRO A 129 -7.21 13.22 -0.05
CA PRO A 129 -7.18 14.01 -1.27
C PRO A 129 -6.02 15.02 -1.33
N TYR A 130 -5.54 15.33 -2.54
CA TYR A 130 -4.53 16.37 -2.76
C TYR A 130 -5.19 17.68 -3.24
N LEU A 131 -4.79 18.81 -2.64
CA LEU A 131 -5.34 20.18 -2.76
C LEU A 131 -6.74 20.38 -2.15
N TYR A 132 -7.21 19.43 -1.36
CA TYR A 132 -8.50 19.52 -0.66
C TYR A 132 -8.34 18.97 0.75
N GLU A 133 -9.06 19.56 1.71
CA GLU A 133 -9.07 19.00 3.05
C GLU A 133 -9.71 17.61 3.07
N TYR A 134 -9.20 16.74 3.93
CA TYR A 134 -9.80 15.43 4.13
C TYR A 134 -11.25 15.55 4.65
N GLU A 135 -11.48 16.42 5.64
CA GLU A 135 -12.81 16.60 6.23
C GLU A 135 -13.80 17.13 5.18
N GLY A 136 -14.82 16.32 4.87
CA GLY A 136 -15.88 16.66 3.92
C GLY A 136 -15.59 16.35 2.44
N PHE A 137 -14.40 15.86 2.10
CA PHE A 137 -14.08 15.44 0.72
C PHE A 137 -13.40 14.07 0.63
N GLY A 138 -12.53 13.75 1.60
CA GLY A 138 -11.68 12.57 1.57
C GLY A 138 -12.44 11.25 1.58
N ASP A 139 -13.61 11.19 2.21
CA ASP A 139 -14.45 9.99 2.27
C ASP A 139 -15.09 9.64 0.91
N GLU A 140 -15.20 10.62 0.00
CA GLU A 140 -15.88 10.48 -1.29
C GLU A 140 -14.92 10.47 -2.48
N SER A 141 -13.72 11.03 -2.33
CA SER A 141 -12.76 11.13 -3.43
C SER A 141 -11.30 11.17 -2.97
N LEU A 142 -10.43 10.61 -3.81
CA LEU A 142 -8.98 10.77 -3.71
C LEU A 142 -8.46 12.06 -4.37
N SER A 143 -9.31 12.78 -5.10
CA SER A 143 -8.97 13.92 -5.98
C SER A 143 -8.27 13.56 -7.29
N GLY A 144 -8.51 14.38 -8.32
CA GLY A 144 -7.99 14.17 -9.68
C GLY A 144 -6.45 14.10 -9.80
N PRO A 145 -5.67 14.90 -9.05
CA PRO A 145 -4.22 14.72 -8.98
C PRO A 145 -3.81 13.31 -8.51
N ILE A 146 -4.48 12.73 -7.52
CA ILE A 146 -4.16 11.39 -7.03
C ILE A 146 -4.54 10.32 -8.04
N ASP A 147 -5.69 10.45 -8.70
CA ASP A 147 -6.07 9.53 -9.79
C ASP A 147 -5.03 9.53 -10.92
N CYS A 148 -4.43 10.68 -11.21
CA CYS A 148 -3.34 10.80 -12.18
C CYS A 148 -2.03 10.18 -11.66
N LEU A 149 -1.69 10.35 -10.38
CA LEU A 149 -0.53 9.71 -9.78
C LEU A 149 -0.66 8.18 -9.78
N LEU A 150 -1.80 7.65 -9.34
CA LEU A 150 -2.08 6.20 -9.36
C LEU A 150 -2.00 5.63 -10.79
N ALA A 151 -2.47 6.38 -11.77
CA ALA A 151 -2.46 5.96 -13.16
C ALA A 151 -1.07 5.95 -13.81
N GLU A 152 -0.16 6.83 -13.38
CA GLU A 152 1.03 7.18 -14.18
C GLU A 152 2.35 7.05 -13.43
N SER A 153 2.32 6.92 -12.10
CA SER A 153 3.54 6.77 -11.32
C SER A 153 4.23 5.44 -11.62
N SER A 154 5.50 5.52 -12.02
CA SER A 154 6.37 4.35 -12.16
C SER A 154 7.03 3.95 -10.84
N VAL A 155 6.86 4.74 -9.79
CA VAL A 155 7.47 4.55 -8.48
C VAL A 155 6.38 4.36 -7.42
N PRO A 156 6.68 3.67 -6.31
CA PRO A 156 5.74 3.50 -5.21
C PRO A 156 5.14 4.81 -4.70
N LEU A 157 3.87 4.76 -4.31
CA LEU A 157 3.12 5.88 -3.75
C LEU A 157 2.69 5.53 -2.32
N LEU A 158 2.91 6.42 -1.37
CA LEU A 158 2.34 6.34 -0.02
C LEU A 158 1.36 7.50 0.14
N LEU A 159 0.07 7.17 0.06
CA LEU A 159 -1.01 8.12 0.24
C LEU A 159 -1.32 8.27 1.73
N ILE A 160 -1.33 9.51 2.21
CA ILE A 160 -1.77 9.85 3.56
C ILE A 160 -3.25 10.22 3.49
N ARG A 161 -4.10 9.39 4.08
CA ARG A 161 -5.55 9.54 4.04
C ARG A 161 -5.99 10.55 5.08
N GLU A 162 -6.03 10.19 6.36
CA GLU A 162 -6.32 11.15 7.42
C GLU A 162 -5.05 11.79 8.00
N PRO A 163 -5.15 12.98 8.62
CA PRO A 163 -4.15 13.48 9.56
C PRO A 163 -4.00 12.50 10.75
N ILE A 164 -2.78 12.09 11.07
CA ILE A 164 -2.50 11.12 12.13
C ILE A 164 -1.49 11.74 13.10
N GLU A 165 -1.88 11.87 14.37
CA GLU A 165 -1.03 12.46 15.41
C GLU A 165 0.27 11.67 15.64
N ASN A 166 0.24 10.35 15.49
CA ASN A 166 1.38 9.46 15.68
C ASN A 166 1.52 8.45 14.53
N GLY A 167 2.07 8.93 13.40
CA GLY A 167 2.28 8.13 12.20
C GLY A 167 3.18 6.90 12.41
N ASP A 168 4.08 6.93 13.41
CA ASP A 168 5.01 5.83 13.67
C ASP A 168 4.30 4.53 14.03
N VAL A 169 3.13 4.63 14.66
CA VAL A 169 2.31 3.46 15.07
C VAL A 169 1.85 2.67 13.84
N CYS A 170 1.59 3.34 12.71
CA CYS A 170 1.18 2.67 11.47
C CYS A 170 2.26 1.73 10.92
N PHE A 171 3.54 1.97 11.21
CA PHE A 171 4.63 1.10 10.76
C PHE A 171 4.78 -0.18 11.61
N SER A 172 4.06 -0.33 12.71
CA SER A 172 4.09 -1.56 13.52
C SER A 172 3.27 -2.70 12.89
N ARG A 173 2.35 -2.37 11.99
CA ARG A 173 1.43 -3.31 11.32
C ARG A 173 1.32 -2.94 9.84
N LEU A 174 1.78 -3.83 8.97
CA LEU A 174 1.57 -3.70 7.52
C LEU A 174 0.47 -4.66 7.11
N PHE A 175 -0.68 -4.11 6.69
CA PHE A 175 -1.84 -4.88 6.30
C PHE A 175 -1.86 -5.06 4.78
N MET A 176 -1.94 -6.31 4.33
CA MET A 176 -1.86 -6.68 2.92
C MET A 176 -3.09 -7.49 2.51
N PRO A 177 -4.15 -6.83 2.02
CA PRO A 177 -5.26 -7.56 1.43
C PRO A 177 -4.83 -8.15 0.10
N MET A 178 -5.13 -9.42 -0.12
CA MET A 178 -4.76 -10.12 -1.34
C MET A 178 -5.87 -11.05 -1.80
N THR A 179 -5.94 -11.25 -3.11
CA THR A 179 -6.58 -12.40 -3.72
C THR A 179 -5.50 -13.29 -4.32
N VAL A 180 -5.81 -14.55 -4.63
CA VAL A 180 -4.80 -15.41 -5.27
C VAL A 180 -4.42 -14.97 -6.67
N HIS A 181 -5.26 -14.16 -7.31
CA HIS A 181 -5.03 -13.58 -8.63
C HIS A 181 -4.31 -12.23 -8.56
N THR A 182 -3.94 -11.76 -7.36
CA THR A 182 -3.23 -10.49 -7.20
C THR A 182 -1.83 -10.60 -7.79
N VAL A 183 -1.70 -10.15 -9.04
CA VAL A 183 -0.40 -9.89 -9.66
C VAL A 183 0.26 -8.72 -8.94
N GLY A 184 1.59 -8.71 -8.86
CA GLY A 184 2.34 -7.64 -8.20
C GLY A 184 2.49 -7.77 -6.68
N LEU A 185 2.01 -8.87 -6.08
CA LEU A 185 2.07 -9.07 -4.63
C LEU A 185 3.50 -9.12 -4.10
N GLY A 186 4.45 -9.63 -4.91
CA GLY A 186 5.87 -9.65 -4.56
C GLY A 186 6.46 -8.25 -4.39
N GLU A 187 6.01 -7.31 -5.20
CA GLU A 187 6.38 -5.90 -5.19
C GLU A 187 5.85 -5.19 -3.94
N ALA A 188 4.56 -5.37 -3.64
CA ALA A 188 3.93 -4.84 -2.43
C ALA A 188 4.56 -5.42 -1.16
N ALA A 189 4.78 -6.73 -1.12
CA ALA A 189 5.44 -7.40 0.00
C ALA A 189 6.88 -6.89 0.21
N GLY A 190 7.63 -6.71 -0.88
CA GLY A 190 9.00 -6.22 -0.83
C GLY A 190 9.12 -4.86 -0.16
N LEU A 191 8.18 -3.94 -0.44
CA LEU A 191 8.10 -2.65 0.23
C LEU A 191 7.59 -2.78 1.67
N ALA A 192 6.57 -3.61 1.92
CA ALA A 192 6.02 -3.83 3.25
C ALA A 192 7.11 -4.30 4.25
N PHE A 193 7.92 -5.30 3.86
CA PHE A 193 9.08 -5.74 4.65
C PHE A 193 10.09 -4.62 4.90
N LYS A 194 10.23 -3.69 3.95
CA LYS A 194 11.23 -2.62 4.03
C LYS A 194 10.78 -1.48 4.95
N PHE A 195 9.48 -1.21 5.02
CA PHE A 195 8.94 -0.07 5.76
C PHE A 195 8.56 -0.42 7.19
N LEU A 196 8.36 -1.71 7.47
CA LEU A 196 7.99 -2.21 8.77
C LEU A 196 8.97 -1.74 9.86
N ALA A 197 8.42 -1.30 11.00
CA ALA A 197 9.20 -0.99 12.19
C ALA A 197 9.84 -2.23 12.79
N GLU A 198 10.90 -2.03 13.56
CA GLU A 198 11.47 -3.09 14.39
C GLU A 198 10.40 -3.68 15.32
N GLY A 199 10.29 -5.01 15.34
CA GLY A 199 9.25 -5.72 16.10
C GLY A 199 7.83 -5.62 15.52
N GLY A 200 7.67 -4.99 14.35
CA GLY A 200 6.39 -4.97 13.64
C GLY A 200 6.05 -6.33 13.01
N HIS A 201 4.83 -6.43 12.48
CA HIS A 201 4.36 -7.60 11.75
C HIS A 201 3.66 -7.24 10.43
N ILE A 202 3.72 -8.16 9.48
CA ILE A 202 2.88 -8.12 8.27
C ILE A 202 1.67 -9.00 8.51
N GLU A 203 0.49 -8.45 8.25
CA GLU A 203 -0.77 -9.18 8.28
C GLU A 203 -1.27 -9.37 6.85
N LEU A 204 -1.34 -10.61 6.42
CA LEU A 204 -1.93 -10.99 5.14
C LEU A 204 -3.39 -11.31 5.35
N PHE A 205 -4.24 -10.67 4.55
CA PHE A 205 -5.66 -10.92 4.57
C PHE A 205 -6.10 -11.45 3.20
N ALA A 206 -6.19 -12.79 3.10
CA ALA A 206 -6.59 -13.44 1.87
C ALA A 206 -8.11 -13.37 1.70
N VAL A 207 -8.57 -12.88 0.55
CA VAL A 207 -9.97 -12.66 0.20
C VAL A 207 -10.32 -13.47 -1.05
N ALA A 208 -11.38 -14.27 -0.99
CA ALA A 208 -11.96 -14.91 -2.16
C ALA A 208 -12.63 -13.84 -3.06
N ASP A 209 -12.24 -13.78 -4.32
CA ASP A 209 -12.64 -12.72 -5.24
C ASP A 209 -14.06 -12.97 -5.82
N GLN A 210 -15.01 -12.07 -5.55
CA GLN A 210 -16.36 -12.16 -6.15
C GLN A 210 -16.32 -12.05 -7.67
N GLN A 211 -15.47 -11.20 -8.24
CA GLN A 211 -15.39 -11.08 -9.69
C GLN A 211 -14.87 -12.40 -10.30
N ALA A 212 -13.92 -13.06 -9.64
CA ALA A 212 -13.47 -14.39 -10.08
C ALA A 212 -14.58 -15.44 -9.97
N LEU A 213 -15.43 -15.35 -8.93
CA LEU A 213 -16.62 -16.20 -8.80
C LEU A 213 -17.63 -15.96 -9.93
N GLU A 214 -17.95 -14.70 -10.22
CA GLU A 214 -18.88 -14.33 -11.29
C GLU A 214 -18.36 -14.74 -12.68
N GLU A 215 -17.07 -14.54 -12.94
CA GLU A 215 -16.41 -14.97 -14.16
C GLU A 215 -16.38 -16.51 -14.29
N ALA A 216 -16.09 -17.22 -13.20
CA ALA A 216 -16.13 -18.69 -13.18
C ALA A 216 -17.54 -19.22 -13.44
N ASP A 217 -18.55 -18.64 -12.79
CA ASP A 217 -19.95 -19.00 -12.97
C ASP A 217 -20.45 -18.72 -14.40
N ALA A 218 -19.99 -17.63 -15.02
CA ALA A 218 -20.31 -17.29 -16.40
C ALA A 218 -19.74 -18.31 -17.41
N VAL A 219 -18.58 -18.90 -17.13
CA VAL A 219 -17.93 -19.91 -17.98
C VAL A 219 -18.50 -21.32 -17.75
N LEU A 220 -18.80 -21.66 -16.50
CA LEU A 220 -19.21 -23.01 -16.10
C LEU A 220 -20.73 -23.27 -16.25
N GLY A 221 -21.54 -22.23 -16.32
CA GLY A 221 -23.00 -22.32 -16.39
C GLY A 221 -23.66 -22.73 -15.07
N GLU A 222 -25.00 -22.68 -14.99
CA GLU A 222 -25.74 -22.85 -13.72
C GLU A 222 -25.53 -24.20 -13.02
N ALA A 223 -25.14 -25.24 -13.75
CA ALA A 223 -24.96 -26.59 -13.22
C ALA A 223 -23.63 -26.80 -12.45
N ALA A 224 -22.71 -25.84 -12.49
CA ALA A 224 -21.38 -25.94 -11.90
C ALA A 224 -20.96 -24.66 -11.13
N ARG A 225 -21.93 -23.89 -10.64
CA ARG A 225 -21.68 -22.72 -9.79
C ARG A 225 -20.87 -23.12 -8.56
N ARG A 226 -19.79 -22.39 -8.30
CA ARG A 226 -18.94 -22.63 -7.12
C ARG A 226 -19.34 -21.70 -6.00
N THR A 227 -19.40 -22.23 -4.78
CA THR A 227 -19.49 -21.39 -3.59
C THR A 227 -18.16 -20.65 -3.36
N PRO A 228 -18.17 -19.47 -2.71
CA PRO A 228 -16.95 -18.78 -2.31
C PRO A 228 -15.99 -19.65 -1.51
N GLU A 229 -16.52 -20.54 -0.67
CA GLU A 229 -15.74 -21.49 0.12
C GLU A 229 -15.06 -22.56 -0.75
N GLU A 230 -15.70 -23.02 -1.82
CA GLU A 230 -15.11 -23.96 -2.79
C GLU A 230 -14.04 -23.29 -3.65
N LEU A 231 -14.23 -22.03 -4.03
CA LEU A 231 -13.21 -21.24 -4.71
C LEU A 231 -11.99 -21.07 -3.80
N LEU A 232 -12.20 -20.63 -2.56
CA LEU A 232 -11.12 -20.48 -1.59
C LEU A 232 -10.36 -21.80 -1.36
N ARG A 233 -11.08 -22.94 -1.26
CA ARG A 233 -10.46 -24.28 -1.17
C ARG A 233 -9.62 -24.62 -2.40
N ALA A 234 -10.12 -24.34 -3.61
CA ALA A 234 -9.36 -24.54 -4.84
C ALA A 234 -8.09 -23.68 -4.89
N GLU A 235 -8.13 -22.54 -4.21
CA GLU A 235 -7.08 -21.52 -4.17
C GLU A 235 -6.08 -21.71 -3.01
N GLN A 236 -6.35 -22.62 -2.07
CA GLN A 236 -5.50 -22.88 -0.90
C GLN A 236 -4.03 -23.16 -1.25
N SER A 237 -3.77 -23.84 -2.38
CA SER A 237 -2.40 -24.12 -2.83
C SER A 237 -1.63 -22.85 -3.18
N GLN A 238 -2.29 -21.89 -3.82
CA GLN A 238 -1.70 -20.62 -4.20
C GLN A 238 -1.49 -19.73 -2.96
N ILE A 239 -2.49 -19.65 -2.08
CA ILE A 239 -2.36 -18.94 -0.78
C ILE A 239 -1.20 -19.52 0.01
N GLY A 240 -1.11 -20.85 0.15
CA GLY A 240 -0.02 -21.52 0.84
C GLY A 240 1.36 -21.21 0.25
N GLY A 241 1.47 -21.14 -1.07
CA GLY A 241 2.70 -20.71 -1.76
C GLY A 241 3.12 -19.27 -1.42
N VAL A 242 2.17 -18.34 -1.40
CA VAL A 242 2.40 -16.94 -1.00
C VAL A 242 2.87 -16.85 0.45
N VAL A 243 2.12 -17.48 1.35
CA VAL A 243 2.39 -17.50 2.78
C VAL A 243 3.78 -18.07 3.05
N SER A 244 4.13 -19.18 2.41
CA SER A 244 5.45 -19.79 2.53
C SER A 244 6.57 -18.85 2.09
N ALA A 245 6.41 -18.16 0.95
CA ALA A 245 7.41 -17.20 0.46
C ALA A 245 7.62 -16.06 1.46
N LEU A 246 6.54 -15.54 2.04
CA LEU A 246 6.58 -14.45 3.01
C LEU A 246 7.19 -14.90 4.34
N GLN A 247 6.79 -16.06 4.87
CA GLN A 247 7.38 -16.66 6.07
C GLN A 247 8.89 -16.94 5.90
N HIS A 248 9.31 -17.43 4.73
CA HIS A 248 10.74 -17.63 4.44
C HIS A 248 11.54 -16.33 4.40
N ARG A 249 10.93 -15.22 3.96
CA ARG A 249 11.58 -13.90 4.04
C ARG A 249 11.59 -13.39 5.48
N ALA A 250 10.47 -13.51 6.18
CA ALA A 250 10.30 -13.13 7.56
C ALA A 250 11.35 -13.75 8.48
N ALA A 251 11.62 -15.05 8.31
CA ALA A 251 12.66 -15.78 9.05
C ALA A 251 14.08 -15.23 8.82
N ARG A 252 14.36 -14.61 7.66
CA ARG A 252 15.66 -13.99 7.35
C ARG A 252 15.77 -12.57 7.89
N THR A 253 14.66 -11.86 8.01
CA THR A 253 14.63 -10.44 8.41
C THR A 253 14.22 -10.24 9.86
N GLY A 254 13.85 -11.30 10.59
CA GLY A 254 13.37 -11.22 11.98
C GLY A 254 11.99 -10.58 12.11
N VAL A 255 11.19 -10.60 11.04
CA VAL A 255 9.84 -10.02 10.99
C VAL A 255 8.81 -11.08 11.33
N ASP A 256 7.72 -10.71 12.00
CA ASP A 256 6.56 -11.58 12.19
C ASP A 256 5.59 -11.48 10.99
N VAL A 257 5.07 -12.61 10.53
CA VAL A 257 4.06 -12.67 9.45
C VAL A 257 2.86 -13.44 9.95
N ARG A 258 1.73 -12.75 10.00
CA ARG A 258 0.43 -13.30 10.38
C ARG A 258 -0.43 -13.44 9.14
N VAL A 259 -1.20 -14.51 9.10
CA VAL A 259 -2.04 -14.84 7.96
C VAL A 259 -3.44 -15.09 8.47
N ASP A 260 -4.35 -14.24 8.03
CA ASP A 260 -5.78 -14.40 8.22
C ASP A 260 -6.41 -14.67 6.86
N VAL A 261 -7.22 -15.71 6.78
CA VAL A 261 -7.94 -16.09 5.56
C VAL A 261 -9.42 -15.85 5.81
N ALA A 262 -10.03 -15.01 4.97
CA ALA A 262 -11.44 -14.68 5.07
C ALA A 262 -12.13 -14.84 3.72
N VAL A 263 -13.37 -15.32 3.78
CA VAL A 263 -14.27 -15.26 2.63
C VAL A 263 -15.04 -13.95 2.74
N ALA A 264 -14.78 -13.02 1.82
CA ALA A 264 -15.52 -11.76 1.77
C ALA A 264 -16.14 -11.58 0.39
N ARG A 265 -17.46 -11.36 0.34
CA ARG A 265 -18.18 -11.02 -0.89
C ARG A 265 -18.15 -9.52 -1.20
N THR A 266 -17.67 -8.70 -0.27
CA THR A 266 -17.58 -7.25 -0.44
C THR A 266 -16.27 -6.77 0.14
N LEU A 267 -15.90 -5.51 -0.13
CA LEU A 267 -14.73 -4.89 0.51
C LEU A 267 -14.94 -4.65 2.01
N LYS A 268 -16.18 -4.70 2.51
CA LYS A 268 -16.50 -4.33 3.89
C LYS A 268 -15.69 -5.11 4.93
N PRO A 269 -15.58 -6.45 4.89
CA PRO A 269 -14.76 -7.18 5.88
C PRO A 269 -13.28 -6.80 5.83
N VAL A 270 -12.76 -6.45 4.65
CA VAL A 270 -11.38 -5.96 4.49
C VAL A 270 -11.22 -4.60 5.16
N LEU A 271 -12.13 -3.67 4.88
CA LEU A 271 -12.12 -2.32 5.47
C LEU A 271 -12.33 -2.36 6.99
N ASP A 272 -13.26 -3.19 7.47
CA ASP A 272 -13.50 -3.39 8.90
C ASP A 272 -12.19 -3.84 9.58
N ARG A 273 -11.47 -4.81 8.99
CA ARG A 273 -10.18 -5.31 9.49
C ARG A 273 -9.03 -4.29 9.41
N ILE A 274 -9.00 -3.47 8.36
CA ILE A 274 -8.08 -2.33 8.26
C ILE A 274 -8.32 -1.40 9.45
N HIS A 275 -9.58 -1.08 9.76
CA HIS A 275 -9.94 -0.09 10.77
C HIS A 275 -9.79 -0.55 12.24
N GLU A 276 -9.59 -1.83 12.49
CA GLU A 276 -9.41 -2.37 13.86
C GLU A 276 -8.19 -1.78 14.61
N SER A 277 -7.11 -1.45 13.89
CA SER A 277 -5.93 -0.82 14.48
C SER A 277 -5.13 -0.04 13.45
N PRO A 278 -4.35 0.97 13.84
CA PRO A 278 -3.47 1.68 12.92
C PRO A 278 -2.54 0.72 12.16
N CYS A 279 -2.42 0.93 10.85
CA CYS A 279 -1.58 0.14 9.97
C CYS A 279 -1.15 0.98 8.75
N ILE A 280 -0.27 0.42 7.92
CA ILE A 280 -0.13 0.83 6.52
C ILE A 280 -0.77 -0.26 5.65
N VAL A 281 -1.69 0.13 4.77
CA VAL A 281 -2.31 -0.79 3.82
C VAL A 281 -1.42 -0.91 2.59
N ALA A 282 -0.81 -2.06 2.35
CA ALA A 282 0.10 -2.27 1.22
C ALA A 282 -0.59 -3.04 0.09
N LEU A 283 -0.67 -2.40 -1.08
CA LEU A 283 -1.41 -2.85 -2.26
C LEU A 283 -0.50 -2.92 -3.48
N ALA A 284 -0.68 -3.95 -4.30
CA ALA A 284 -0.11 -4.00 -5.63
C ALA A 284 -0.98 -3.17 -6.58
N LEU A 285 -0.38 -2.22 -7.30
CA LEU A 285 -1.09 -1.30 -8.19
C LEU A 285 -0.87 -1.68 -9.66
N PRO A 286 -1.89 -2.23 -10.34
CA PRO A 286 -1.79 -2.56 -11.77
C PRO A 286 -1.69 -1.29 -12.62
N ARG A 287 -0.90 -1.34 -13.70
CA ARG A 287 -0.85 -0.26 -14.69
C ARG A 287 -2.12 -0.13 -15.55
N ASP A 288 -2.87 -1.21 -15.72
CA ASP A 288 -4.11 -1.19 -16.49
C ASP A 288 -5.25 -0.62 -15.64
N ARG A 289 -5.56 0.65 -15.91
CA ARG A 289 -6.63 1.41 -15.24
C ARG A 289 -8.03 0.87 -15.51
N THR A 290 -8.20 0.06 -16.55
CA THR A 290 -9.48 -0.54 -16.90
C THR A 290 -9.71 -1.88 -16.20
N SER A 291 -8.68 -2.41 -15.53
CA SER A 291 -8.76 -3.68 -14.81
C SER A 291 -9.58 -3.58 -13.53
N GLY A 292 -10.30 -4.67 -13.20
CA GLY A 292 -11.03 -4.77 -11.92
C GLY A 292 -10.10 -4.67 -10.71
N GLN A 293 -8.84 -5.11 -10.83
CA GLN A 293 -7.83 -4.96 -9.77
C GLN A 293 -7.49 -3.49 -9.52
N PHE A 294 -7.39 -2.65 -10.55
CA PHE A 294 -7.16 -1.21 -10.37
C PHE A 294 -8.30 -0.56 -9.59
N HIS A 295 -9.54 -0.81 -10.00
CA HIS A 295 -10.73 -0.26 -9.33
C HIS A 295 -10.81 -0.73 -7.86
N ARG A 296 -10.53 -2.01 -7.58
CA ARG A 296 -10.51 -2.52 -6.21
C ARG A 296 -9.48 -1.82 -5.33
N VAL A 297 -8.27 -1.65 -5.87
CA VAL A 297 -7.16 -1.01 -5.16
C VAL A 297 -7.47 0.47 -4.90
N HIS A 298 -8.15 1.13 -5.84
CA HIS A 298 -8.70 2.48 -5.67
C HIS A 298 -9.79 2.53 -4.58
N ASP A 299 -10.77 1.63 -4.61
CA ASP A 299 -11.85 1.56 -3.62
C ASP A 299 -11.34 1.29 -2.20
N LEU A 300 -10.32 0.41 -2.07
CA LEU A 300 -9.64 0.16 -0.80
C LEU A 300 -8.92 1.41 -0.29
N ALA A 301 -8.32 2.19 -1.20
CA ALA A 301 -7.69 3.45 -0.85
C ALA A 301 -8.72 4.46 -0.35
N LEU A 302 -9.83 4.58 -1.08
CA LEU A 302 -10.92 5.47 -0.75
C LEU A 302 -11.54 5.12 0.61
N GLY A 303 -11.78 3.83 0.86
CA GLY A 303 -12.36 3.36 2.12
C GLY A 303 -11.39 3.32 3.30
N SER A 304 -10.07 3.48 3.09
CA SER A 304 -9.08 3.47 4.17
C SER A 304 -8.91 4.86 4.77
N ARG A 305 -8.96 4.92 6.10
CA ARG A 305 -8.52 6.10 6.88
C ARG A 305 -7.01 6.16 7.15
N TYR A 306 -6.34 5.02 7.05
CA TYR A 306 -4.90 4.89 7.31
C TYR A 306 -4.07 5.04 6.03
N PRO A 307 -2.74 5.24 6.13
CA PRO A 307 -1.90 5.41 4.97
C PRO A 307 -1.91 4.18 4.05
N VAL A 308 -1.91 4.43 2.75
CA VAL A 308 -2.03 3.38 1.72
C VAL A 308 -0.81 3.41 0.81
N LEU A 309 -0.06 2.32 0.83
CA LEU A 309 1.14 2.10 0.05
C LEU A 309 0.81 1.33 -1.24
N PHE A 310 1.11 1.93 -2.38
CA PHE A 310 0.94 1.30 -3.70
C PHE A 310 2.29 0.91 -4.28
N ALA A 311 2.40 -0.34 -4.70
CA ALA A 311 3.54 -0.88 -5.43
C ALA A 311 3.17 -1.05 -6.90
N PRO A 312 3.57 -0.15 -7.81
CA PRO A 312 3.26 -0.28 -9.23
C PRO A 312 3.95 -1.50 -9.83
N PHE A 313 3.24 -2.25 -10.67
CA PHE A 313 3.77 -3.41 -11.42
C PHE A 313 3.35 -3.36 -12.89
#